data_AF-A0AAN5DE57-F1
#
_entry.id   AF-A0AAN5DE57-F1
#
_cell.length_a   1.000
_cell.length_b   1.000
_cell.length_c   1.000
_cell.angle_alpha   90.00
_cell.angle_beta   90.00
_cell.angle_gamma   90.00
#
_symmetry.space_group_name_H-M   'P 1'
#
loop_
_entity.id
_entity.type
_entity.pdbx_description
1 polymer ?
#
loop_
_entity_poly.entity_id
_entity_poly.type
_entity_poly.pdbx_seq_one_letter_code
_entity_poly.pdbx_strand_id
1 'polypeptide(L)'
;VLLFITGVAFLPLLVSLTGHSLVVIWAREKQFHLSQKVQRAQDRLAKAFFLQMIAAAFFFVIPFQSLFCLMQKDTSSWRGEVLAGTRSIIIFAISLKPPVQSLIFLSKNPALRK
;
A
#
# COMPACT_ATOMS: atom_id res chain seq x y z
N VAL A 1 5.06 -20.01 -5.95
CA VAL A 1 4.63 -20.56 -4.64
C VAL A 1 5.41 -19.92 -3.51
N LEU A 2 6.75 -19.97 -3.51
CA LEU A 2 7.58 -19.33 -2.48
C LEU A 2 7.23 -17.84 -2.28
N LEU A 3 7.25 -17.03 -3.35
CA LEU A 3 6.91 -15.60 -3.32
C LEU A 3 5.50 -15.31 -2.77
N PHE A 4 4.53 -16.18 -3.07
CA PHE A 4 3.17 -16.03 -2.58
C PHE A 4 3.09 -16.29 -1.07
N ILE A 5 3.73 -17.38 -0.61
CA ILE A 5 3.84 -17.72 0.81
C ILE A 5 4.57 -16.61 1.56
N THR A 6 5.67 -16.09 1.00
CA THR A 6 6.43 -14.99 1.60
C THR A 6 5.57 -13.73 1.70
N GLY A 7 4.82 -13.38 0.65
CA GLY A 7 3.94 -12.21 0.65
C GLY A 7 2.79 -12.31 1.67
N VAL A 8 2.14 -13.47 1.73
CA VAL A 8 1.05 -13.72 2.70
C VAL A 8 1.58 -13.75 4.14
N ALA A 9 2.78 -14.31 4.37
CA ALA A 9 3.40 -14.33 5.70
C ALA A 9 3.90 -12.95 6.15
N PHE A 10 4.32 -12.09 5.21
CA PHE A 10 4.81 -10.74 5.54
C PHE A 10 3.70 -9.75 5.87
N LEU A 11 2.49 -9.98 5.34
CA LEU A 11 1.31 -9.14 5.54
C LEU A 11 0.91 -8.98 7.02
N PRO A 12 0.74 -10.05 7.82
CA PRO A 12 0.40 -9.92 9.24
C PRO A 12 1.52 -9.27 10.05
N LEU A 13 2.79 -9.48 9.69
CA LEU A 13 3.92 -8.79 10.31
C LEU A 13 3.84 -7.27 10.06
N LEU A 14 3.56 -6.85 8.82
CA LEU A 14 3.38 -5.45 8.46
C LEU A 14 2.19 -4.80 9.19
N VAL A 15 1.07 -5.50 9.29
CA VAL A 15 -0.12 -5.02 10.02
C VAL A 15 0.20 -4.88 11.50
N SER A 16 0.87 -5.86 12.11
CA SER A 16 1.26 -5.83 13.52
C SER A 16 2.22 -4.67 13.83
N LEU A 17 3.27 -4.49 13.03
CA LEU A 17 4.22 -3.37 13.17
C LEU A 17 3.54 -2.01 12.98
N THR A 18 2.60 -1.91 12.05
CA THR A 18 1.81 -0.70 11.81
C THR A 18 0.92 -0.38 13.00
N GLY A 19 0.19 -1.37 13.51
CA GLY A 19 -0.67 -1.22 14.69
C GLY A 19 0.13 -0.83 15.92
N HIS A 20 1.25 -1.48 16.18
CA HIS A 20 2.16 -1.12 17.27
C HIS A 20 2.67 0.33 17.14
N SER A 21 3.07 0.73 15.94
CA SER A 21 3.54 2.10 15.68
C SER A 21 2.46 3.14 15.97
N LEU A 22 1.20 2.87 15.58
CA LEU A 22 0.05 3.72 15.90
C LEU A 22 -0.17 3.86 17.40
N VAL A 23 -0.17 2.74 18.13
CA VAL A 23 -0.39 2.72 19.58
C VAL A 23 0.67 3.56 20.28
N VAL A 24 1.94 3.41 19.90
CA VAL A 24 3.04 4.22 20.46
C VAL A 24 2.87 5.70 20.15
N ILE A 25 2.43 6.05 18.94
CA ILE A 25 2.17 7.43 18.52
C ILE A 25 1.08 8.06 19.40
N TRP A 26 -0.06 7.38 19.58
CA TRP A 26 -1.16 7.84 20.41
C TRP A 26 -0.81 7.90 21.90
N ALA A 27 -0.04 6.93 22.40
CA ALA A 27 0.42 6.94 23.78
C ALA A 27 1.33 8.15 24.06
N ARG A 28 2.23 8.49 23.13
CA ARG A 28 3.13 9.65 23.25
C ARG A 28 2.39 10.99 23.18
N GLU A 29 1.37 11.09 22.34
CA GLU A 29 0.50 12.27 22.25
C GLU A 29 -0.18 12.55 23.60
N LYS A 30 -0.64 11.49 24.29
CA LYS A 30 -1.29 11.59 25.59
C LYS A 30 -0.33 11.86 26.75
N GLN A 31 0.92 11.38 26.68
CA GLN A 31 1.89 11.49 27.78
C GLN A 31 2.77 12.74 27.74
N PHE A 32 3.14 13.26 26.56
CA PHE A 32 4.24 14.20 26.45
C PHE A 32 3.87 15.65 26.10
N HIS A 33 2.57 16.02 26.10
CA HIS A 33 2.10 17.37 25.72
C HIS A 33 2.94 17.97 24.57
N LEU A 34 3.04 17.21 23.48
CA LEU A 34 3.92 17.53 22.35
C LEU A 34 3.59 18.93 21.81
N SER A 35 4.61 19.66 21.38
CA SER A 35 4.37 20.96 20.73
C SER A 35 3.47 20.79 19.51
N GLN A 36 2.62 21.78 19.25
CA GLN A 36 1.66 21.74 18.14
C GLN A 36 2.33 21.49 16.77
N LYS A 37 3.59 21.90 16.60
CA LYS A 37 4.38 21.62 15.39
C LYS A 37 4.74 20.15 15.26
N VAL A 38 5.13 19.48 16.35
CA VAL A 38 5.48 18.06 16.36
C VAL A 38 4.26 17.19 16.11
N GLN A 39 3.13 17.52 16.77
CA GLN A 39 1.87 16.80 16.60
C GLN A 39 1.38 16.85 15.13
N ARG A 40 1.40 18.04 14.49
CA ARG A 40 1.06 18.18 13.06
C ARG A 40 2.00 17.40 12.14
N ALA A 41 3.30 17.35 12.45
CA ALA A 41 4.26 16.59 11.65
C ALA A 41 4.02 15.08 11.78
N GLN A 42 3.75 14.60 12.99
CA GLN A 42 3.47 13.20 13.30
C GLN A 42 2.17 12.73 12.63
N ASP A 43 1.11 13.51 12.71
CA ASP A 43 -0.16 13.26 12.00
C ASP A 43 0.02 13.17 10.49
N ARG A 44 0.81 14.07 9.91
CA ARG A 44 1.09 14.08 8.46
C ARG A 44 1.83 12.80 8.05
N LEU A 45 2.86 12.42 8.81
CA LEU A 45 3.64 11.22 8.54
C LEU A 45 2.80 9.95 8.70
N ALA A 46 1.97 9.89 9.74
CA ALA A 46 1.03 8.79 9.95
C ALA A 46 0.06 8.67 8.76
N LYS A 47 -0.61 9.75 8.37
CA LYS A 47 -1.51 9.78 7.21
C LYS A 47 -0.81 9.35 5.92
N ALA A 48 0.40 9.85 5.67
CA ALA A 48 1.19 9.46 4.50
C ALA A 48 1.58 7.98 4.51
N PHE A 49 1.91 7.44 5.69
CA PHE A 49 2.20 6.02 5.88
C PHE A 49 0.97 5.14 5.62
N PHE A 50 -0.19 5.49 6.16
CA PHE A 50 -1.45 4.78 5.88
C PHE A 50 -1.81 4.79 4.40
N LEU A 51 -1.71 5.97 3.77
CA LEU A 51 -1.94 6.09 2.34
C LEU A 51 -0.98 5.21 1.53
N GLN A 52 0.30 5.15 1.94
CA GLN A 52 1.30 4.30 1.31
C GLN A 52 0.97 2.80 1.47
N MET A 53 0.52 2.37 2.64
CA MET A 53 0.13 0.97 2.88
C MET A 53 -1.10 0.58 2.06
N ILE A 54 -2.13 1.42 2.02
CA ILE A 54 -3.34 1.21 1.23
C ILE A 54 -2.97 1.15 -0.26
N ALA A 55 -2.21 2.13 -0.75
CA ALA A 55 -1.83 2.17 -2.15
C ALA A 55 -0.94 0.98 -2.55
N ALA A 56 -0.04 0.52 -1.69
CA ALA A 56 0.72 -0.71 -1.91
C ALA A 56 -0.19 -1.95 -1.97
N ALA A 57 -1.22 -2.05 -1.13
CA ALA A 57 -2.15 -3.17 -1.21
C ALA A 57 -2.93 -3.18 -2.54
N PHE A 58 -3.52 -2.05 -2.94
CA PHE A 58 -4.38 -1.94 -4.11
C PHE A 58 -3.63 -1.95 -5.45
N PHE A 59 -2.48 -1.30 -5.55
CA PHE A 59 -1.73 -1.18 -6.81
C PHE A 59 -0.61 -2.21 -6.96
N PHE A 60 -0.25 -2.92 -5.89
CA PHE A 60 0.78 -3.96 -5.93
C PHE A 60 0.28 -5.33 -5.52
N VAL A 61 -0.06 -5.50 -4.25
CA VAL A 61 -0.30 -6.83 -3.68
C VAL A 61 -1.46 -7.51 -4.39
N ILE A 62 -2.59 -6.83 -4.55
CA ILE A 62 -3.77 -7.39 -5.21
C ILE A 62 -3.48 -7.69 -6.70
N PRO A 63 -2.97 -6.75 -7.53
CA PRO A 63 -2.67 -7.03 -8.93
C PRO A 63 -1.66 -8.17 -9.15
N PHE A 64 -0.57 -8.21 -8.38
CA PHE A 64 0.40 -9.31 -8.45
C PHE A 64 -0.22 -10.65 -8.04
N GLN A 65 -1.07 -10.64 -7.01
CA GLN A 65 -1.79 -11.82 -6.58
C GLN A 65 -2.75 -12.33 -7.65
N SER A 66 -3.52 -11.42 -8.25
CA SER A 66 -4.43 -11.73 -9.35
C SER A 66 -3.68 -12.29 -10.55
N LEU A 67 -2.53 -11.72 -10.91
CA LEU A 67 -1.68 -12.23 -11.99
C LEU A 67 -1.21 -13.66 -11.69
N PHE A 68 -0.71 -13.89 -10.48
CA PHE A 68 -0.23 -15.21 -10.06
C PHE A 68 -1.35 -16.25 -10.08
N CYS A 69 -2.55 -15.92 -9.59
CA CYS A 69 -3.73 -16.78 -9.67
C CYS A 69 -4.11 -17.12 -11.12
N LEU A 70 -4.06 -16.14 -12.03
CA LEU A 70 -4.35 -16.35 -13.46
C LEU A 70 -3.31 -17.24 -14.15
N MET A 71 -2.05 -17.24 -13.68
CA MET A 71 -1.02 -18.14 -14.20
C MET A 71 -1.18 -19.59 -13.72
N GLN A 72 -1.82 -19.80 -12.56
CA GLN A 72 -2.01 -21.13 -11.98
C GLN A 72 -3.32 -21.80 -12.40
N LYS A 73 -4.36 -21.02 -12.69
CA LYS A 73 -5.64 -21.55 -13.12
C LYS A 73 -5.67 -21.68 -14.63
N ASP A 74 -6.27 -22.78 -15.11
CA ASP A 74 -6.59 -22.88 -16.53
C ASP A 74 -7.66 -21.83 -16.88
N THR A 75 -7.30 -20.93 -17.79
CA THR A 75 -8.14 -19.83 -18.27
C THR A 75 -8.65 -20.07 -19.70
N SER A 76 -8.43 -21.27 -20.23
CA SER A 76 -8.88 -21.68 -21.58
C SER A 76 -10.40 -21.54 -21.78
N SER A 77 -11.18 -21.70 -20.72
CA SER A 77 -12.64 -21.59 -20.73
C SER A 77 -13.17 -20.15 -20.67
N TRP A 78 -12.30 -19.15 -20.47
CA TRP A 78 -12.71 -17.77 -20.35
C TRP A 78 -12.91 -17.14 -21.73
N ARG A 79 -13.93 -16.27 -21.85
CA ARG A 79 -14.09 -15.44 -23.04
C ARG A 79 -12.86 -14.55 -23.21
N GLY A 80 -12.32 -14.48 -24.44
CA GLY A 80 -11.08 -13.72 -24.73
C GLY A 80 -11.14 -12.26 -24.28
N GLU A 81 -12.30 -11.60 -24.44
CA GLU A 81 -12.55 -10.23 -24.00
C GLU A 81 -12.36 -10.05 -22.48
N VAL A 82 -12.85 -11.00 -21.68
CA VAL A 82 -12.76 -10.97 -20.22
C VAL A 82 -11.32 -11.15 -19.77
N LEU A 83 -10.59 -12.08 -20.41
CA LEU A 83 -9.19 -12.33 -20.10
C LEU A 83 -8.31 -11.14 -20.48
N ALA A 84 -8.53 -10.55 -21.65
CA ALA A 84 -7.84 -9.35 -22.10
C ALA A 84 -8.13 -8.15 -21.17
N GLY A 85 -9.39 -7.90 -20.84
CA GLY A 85 -9.78 -6.83 -19.93
C GLY A 85 -9.15 -6.98 -18.55
N THR A 86 -9.21 -8.19 -17.97
CA THR A 86 -8.62 -8.48 -16.66
C THR A 86 -7.10 -8.26 -16.65
N ARG A 87 -6.39 -8.75 -17.67
CA ARG A 87 -4.93 -8.56 -17.79
C ARG A 87 -4.56 -7.09 -17.95
N SER A 88 -5.31 -6.34 -18.76
CA SER A 88 -5.10 -4.89 -18.96
C SER A 88 -5.27 -4.11 -17.66
N ILE A 89 -6.31 -4.41 -16.86
CA ILE A 89 -6.53 -3.77 -15.55
C ILE A 89 -5.36 -4.07 -14.60
N ILE A 90 -4.90 -5.32 -14.55
CA ILE A 90 -3.76 -5.72 -13.71
C ILE A 90 -2.48 -4.97 -14.11
N ILE A 91 -2.17 -4.93 -15.41
CA ILE A 91 -0.97 -4.23 -15.92
C ILE A 91 -1.05 -2.73 -15.64
N PHE A 92 -2.22 -2.13 -15.86
CA PHE A 92 -2.45 -0.72 -15.57
C PHE A 92 -2.26 -0.41 -14.09
N ALA A 93 -2.83 -1.22 -13.19
CA ALA A 93 -2.69 -1.05 -11.75
C ALA A 93 -1.21 -1.12 -11.30
N ILE A 94 -0.43 -2.07 -11.83
CA ILE A 94 1.02 -2.18 -11.53
C ILE A 94 1.79 -0.97 -12.08
N SER A 95 1.40 -0.46 -13.25
CA SER A 95 2.03 0.70 -13.91
C SER A 95 1.82 2.00 -13.14
N LEU A 96 0.81 2.08 -12.26
CA LEU A 96 0.57 3.24 -11.40
C LEU A 96 1.56 3.37 -10.23
N LYS A 97 2.57 2.49 -10.11
CA LYS A 97 3.62 2.60 -9.09
C LYS A 97 4.31 3.96 -9.05
N PRO A 98 4.93 4.44 -10.15
CA PRO A 98 5.71 5.67 -10.08
C PRO A 98 4.87 6.90 -9.68
N PRO A 99 3.64 7.12 -10.21
CA PRO A 99 2.83 8.26 -9.79
C PRO A 99 2.32 8.12 -8.35
N VAL A 100 1.95 6.92 -7.90
CA VAL A 100 1.54 6.69 -6.51
C VAL A 100 2.69 6.98 -5.54
N GLN A 101 3.91 6.51 -5.84
CA GLN A 101 5.09 6.80 -5.04
C GLN A 101 5.41 8.30 -5.00
N SER A 102 5.26 8.99 -6.14
CA SER A 102 5.46 10.43 -6.24
C SER A 102 4.42 11.20 -5.40
N LEU A 103 3.15 10.80 -5.45
CA LEU A 103 2.08 11.41 -4.67
C LEU A 103 2.29 11.21 -3.16
N ILE A 104 2.76 10.03 -2.74
CA ILE A 104 3.15 9.76 -1.35
C ILE A 104 4.36 10.60 -0.94
N PHE A 105 5.34 10.78 -1.82
CA PHE A 105 6.50 11.61 -1.55
C PHE A 105 6.12 13.10 -1.36
N LEU A 106 5.26 13.63 -2.23
CA LEU A 106 4.70 14.97 -2.11
C LEU A 106 3.79 15.10 -0.88
N SER A 107 3.15 14.00 -0.45
CA SER A 107 2.33 14.01 0.76
C SER A 107 3.15 14.20 2.02
N LYS A 108 4.35 13.60 2.06
CA LYS A 108 5.35 13.73 3.14
C LYS A 108 6.02 15.11 3.17
N ASN A 109 6.21 15.75 2.01
CA ASN A 109 7.01 16.97 1.83
C ASN A 109 6.16 18.16 1.34
N PRO A 110 5.42 18.87 2.22
CA PRO A 110 4.57 19.99 1.81
C PRO A 110 5.34 21.19 1.26
N ALA A 111 6.63 21.33 1.57
CA ALA A 111 7.48 22.38 1.01
C ALA A 111 7.64 22.26 -0.53
N LEU A 112 7.46 21.06 -1.07
CA LEU A 112 7.62 20.73 -2.49
C LEU A 112 6.29 20.76 -3.28
N ARG A 113 5.17 21.14 -2.64
CA ARG A 113 3.85 21.24 -3.32
C ARG A 113 3.56 22.63 -3.92
N LYS A 114 4.51 23.55 -3.86
CA LYS A 114 4.33 24.93 -4.33
C LYS A 114 4.50 25.02 -5.84
#